data_AF-A0A2I2FIC1-F1
#
_entry.id   AF-A0A2I2FIC1-F1
#
_cell.length_a   1.000
_cell.length_b   1.000
_cell.length_c   1.000
_cell.angle_alpha   90.00
_cell.angle_beta   90.00
_cell.angle_gamma   90.00
#
_symmetry.space_group_name_H-M   'P 1'
#
loop_
_entity.id
_entity.type
_entity.pdbx_description
1 polymer ?
#
loop_
_entity_poly.entity_id
_entity_poly.type
_entity_poly.pdbx_seq_one_letter_code
_entity_poly.pdbx_strand_id
1 'polypeptide(L)'
;MSFANSLPVDSYGGTVNGRSITWTKGAAARLPADASKWTVDPALMKGATEHAAHATATRLGKPKVVIMGSLHGTTTIGETRQKIPHRPHCTFRMEPGGHIKVHVYVDVSNAISADGLKVVGESVSIRDREPDPKLSIGDYWRTYSESASA
;
A
#
# COMPACT_ATOMS: atom_id res chain seq x y z
N MET A 1 3.47 -9.13 18.23
CA MET A 1 2.29 -9.61 17.48
C MET A 1 2.73 -9.87 16.05
N SER A 2 2.26 -10.94 15.42
CA SER A 2 2.53 -11.26 14.01
C SER A 2 1.21 -11.37 13.27
N PHE A 3 1.12 -10.81 12.07
CA PHE A 3 -0.06 -10.96 11.23
C PHE A 3 0.00 -12.33 10.54
N ALA A 4 -1.16 -12.99 10.39
CA ALA A 4 -1.22 -14.30 9.71
C ALA A 4 -0.77 -14.24 8.24
N ASN A 5 -0.83 -13.05 7.62
CA ASN A 5 -0.51 -12.81 6.23
C ASN A 5 0.77 -11.95 6.05
N SER A 6 1.76 -12.10 6.93
CA SER A 6 3.04 -11.38 6.86
C SER A 6 4.24 -12.30 6.71
N LEU A 7 5.31 -11.79 6.11
CA LEU A 7 6.62 -12.43 6.06
C LEU A 7 7.30 -12.36 7.44
N PRO A 8 8.34 -13.18 7.68
CA PRO A 8 9.26 -12.97 8.80
C PRO A 8 9.76 -11.52 8.86
N VAL A 9 10.01 -11.01 10.07
CA VAL A 9 10.32 -9.58 10.30
C VAL A 9 11.55 -9.10 9.52
N ASP A 10 12.53 -9.98 9.36
CA ASP A 10 13.82 -9.80 8.71
C ASP A 10 13.79 -10.13 7.20
N SER A 11 12.66 -10.59 6.68
CA SER A 11 12.48 -10.91 5.27
C SER A 11 11.62 -9.88 4.54
N TYR A 12 12.11 -9.45 3.38
CA TYR A 12 11.44 -8.52 2.47
C TYR A 12 10.95 -9.19 1.18
N GLY A 13 11.02 -10.53 1.11
CA GLY A 13 10.55 -11.30 -0.03
C GLY A 13 10.26 -12.74 0.35
N GLY A 14 9.14 -13.27 -0.12
CA GLY A 14 8.77 -14.66 0.12
C GLY A 14 7.37 -14.99 -0.36
N THR A 15 6.85 -16.12 0.09
CA THR A 15 5.50 -16.59 -0.23
C THR A 15 4.70 -16.74 1.05
N VAL A 16 3.49 -16.18 1.06
CA VAL A 16 2.53 -16.26 2.16
C VAL A 16 1.19 -16.72 1.58
N ASN A 17 0.64 -17.82 2.10
CA ASN A 17 -0.65 -18.40 1.66
C ASN A 17 -0.78 -18.51 0.13
N GLY A 18 0.29 -19.00 -0.51
CA GLY A 18 0.36 -19.21 -1.97
C GLY A 18 0.57 -17.95 -2.81
N ARG A 19 0.73 -16.77 -2.19
CA ARG A 19 1.00 -15.50 -2.88
C ARG A 19 2.42 -15.03 -2.61
N SER A 20 3.11 -14.63 -3.67
CA SER A 20 4.44 -14.03 -3.55
C SER A 20 4.32 -12.56 -3.15
N ILE A 21 4.99 -12.20 -2.06
CA ILE A 21 5.10 -10.82 -1.57
C ILE A 21 6.56 -10.41 -1.72
N THR A 22 6.82 -9.23 -2.26
CA THR A 22 8.18 -8.69 -2.35
C THR A 22 8.16 -7.19 -2.12
N TRP A 23 9.09 -6.67 -1.32
CA TRP A 23 9.30 -5.24 -1.18
C TRP A 23 10.31 -4.74 -2.20
N THR A 24 10.05 -3.57 -2.77
CA THR A 24 11.11 -2.84 -3.47
C THR A 24 12.19 -2.42 -2.48
N LYS A 25 13.45 -2.36 -2.94
CA LYS A 25 14.58 -1.87 -2.10
C LYS A 25 14.28 -0.51 -1.47
N GLY A 26 13.68 0.40 -2.24
CA GLY A 26 13.30 1.72 -1.77
C GLY A 26 12.20 1.71 -0.72
N ALA A 27 11.20 0.83 -0.84
CA ALA A 27 10.15 0.70 0.18
C ALA A 27 10.71 0.14 1.50
N ALA A 28 11.51 -0.93 1.41
CA ALA A 28 12.17 -1.53 2.57
C ALA A 28 13.06 -0.52 3.31
N ALA A 29 13.87 0.25 2.58
CA ALA A 29 14.74 1.25 3.18
C ALA A 29 14.00 2.43 3.84
N ARG A 30 12.79 2.78 3.35
CA ARG A 30 11.97 3.88 3.90
C ARG A 30 11.12 3.47 5.09
N LEU A 31 10.86 2.18 5.28
CA LEU A 31 9.97 1.67 6.32
C LEU A 31 10.24 2.26 7.72
N PRO A 32 11.49 2.37 8.23
CA PRO A 32 11.72 2.96 9.55
C PRO A 32 11.30 4.43 9.65
N ALA A 33 11.52 5.22 8.59
CA ALA A 33 11.14 6.63 8.55
C ALA A 33 9.62 6.81 8.43
N ASP A 34 8.97 5.98 7.59
CA ASP A 34 7.52 5.93 7.49
C ASP A 34 6.89 5.56 8.85
N ALA A 35 7.42 4.52 9.51
CA ALA A 35 6.98 4.08 10.83
C ALA A 35 7.13 5.16 11.91
N SER A 36 8.27 5.85 11.93
CA SER A 36 8.52 6.97 12.84
C SER A 36 7.53 8.12 12.64
N LYS A 37 7.14 8.43 11.40
CA LYS A 37 6.15 9.51 11.11
C LYS A 37 4.80 9.25 11.78
N TRP A 38 4.42 8.00 11.93
CA TRP A 38 3.15 7.59 12.52
C TRP A 38 3.29 7.07 13.96
N THR A 39 4.48 7.16 14.55
CA THR A 39 4.78 6.63 15.90
C THR A 39 4.41 5.15 16.04
N VAL A 40 4.73 4.35 15.03
CA VAL A 40 4.47 2.90 15.02
C VAL A 40 5.79 2.13 14.98
N ASP A 41 5.80 0.96 15.61
CA ASP A 41 6.91 0.01 15.48
C ASP A 41 7.09 -0.41 14.00
N PRO A 42 8.31 -0.36 13.44
CA PRO A 42 8.54 -0.73 12.04
C PRO A 42 8.13 -2.16 11.69
N ALA A 43 8.29 -3.12 12.61
CA ALA A 43 7.87 -4.50 12.36
C ALA A 43 6.35 -4.64 12.32
N LEU A 44 5.65 -3.91 13.20
CA LEU A 44 4.19 -3.83 13.17
C LEU A 44 3.69 -3.19 11.86
N MET A 45 4.29 -2.08 11.42
CA MET A 45 3.93 -1.44 10.15
C MET A 45 4.20 -2.33 8.95
N LYS A 46 5.34 -3.04 8.94
CA LYS A 46 5.67 -4.01 7.90
C LYS A 46 4.59 -5.08 7.80
N GLY A 47 4.29 -5.73 8.93
CA GLY A 47 3.32 -6.81 8.97
C GLY A 47 1.91 -6.35 8.57
N ALA A 48 1.49 -5.15 8.99
CA ALA A 48 0.20 -4.59 8.61
C ALA A 48 0.12 -4.23 7.12
N THR A 49 1.22 -3.72 6.55
CA THR A 49 1.35 -3.45 5.10
C THR A 49 1.28 -4.75 4.29
N GLU A 50 1.98 -5.80 4.73
CA GLU A 50 1.98 -7.11 4.07
C GLU A 50 0.61 -7.78 4.16
N HIS A 51 -0.05 -7.65 5.31
CA HIS A 51 -1.41 -8.14 5.49
C HIS A 51 -2.39 -7.48 4.51
N ALA A 52 -2.33 -6.14 4.38
CA ALA A 52 -3.13 -5.41 3.40
C ALA A 52 -2.78 -5.81 1.96
N ALA A 53 -1.50 -5.89 1.61
CA ALA A 53 -1.04 -6.31 0.29
C ALA A 53 -1.55 -7.72 -0.07
N HIS A 54 -1.50 -8.66 0.87
CA HIS A 54 -2.03 -10.00 0.70
C HIS A 54 -3.55 -10.00 0.51
N ALA A 55 -4.28 -9.23 1.32
CA ALA A 55 -5.74 -9.12 1.22
C ALA A 55 -6.16 -8.54 -0.15
N THR A 56 -5.52 -7.45 -0.59
CA THR A 56 -5.78 -6.85 -1.91
C THR A 56 -5.43 -7.80 -3.04
N ALA A 57 -4.28 -8.49 -2.98
CA ALA A 57 -3.89 -9.49 -3.98
C ALA A 57 -4.88 -10.67 -4.00
N THR A 58 -5.44 -11.05 -2.86
CA THR A 58 -6.47 -12.07 -2.76
C THR A 58 -7.75 -11.64 -3.46
N ARG A 59 -8.24 -10.44 -3.13
CA ARG A 59 -9.44 -9.85 -3.74
C ARG A 59 -9.32 -9.73 -5.25
N LEU A 60 -8.17 -9.29 -5.76
CA LEU A 60 -7.93 -9.11 -7.19
C LEU A 60 -7.55 -10.40 -7.93
N GLY A 61 -7.48 -11.54 -7.24
CA GLY A 61 -7.07 -12.82 -7.85
C GLY A 61 -5.64 -12.81 -8.37
N LYS A 62 -4.74 -12.05 -7.73
CA LYS A 62 -3.35 -11.86 -8.15
C LYS A 62 -2.41 -12.75 -7.33
N PRO A 63 -1.54 -13.54 -7.98
CA PRO A 63 -0.60 -14.42 -7.29
C PRO A 63 0.62 -13.69 -6.74
N LYS A 64 0.92 -12.47 -7.22
CA LYS A 64 2.11 -11.72 -6.83
C LYS A 64 1.78 -10.28 -6.51
N VAL A 65 2.40 -9.76 -5.44
CA VAL A 65 2.32 -8.36 -5.03
C VAL A 65 3.70 -7.80 -4.72
N VAL A 66 3.98 -6.63 -5.28
CA VAL A 66 5.20 -5.86 -5.03
C VAL A 66 4.85 -4.63 -4.19
N ILE A 67 5.38 -4.55 -2.98
CA ILE A 67 5.17 -3.43 -2.07
C ILE A 67 6.14 -2.29 -2.46
N MET A 68 5.56 -1.18 -2.91
CA MET A 68 6.28 0.02 -3.37
C MET A 68 6.34 1.12 -2.29
N GLY A 69 5.44 1.07 -1.30
CA GLY A 69 5.44 1.93 -0.13
C GLY A 69 4.59 1.33 0.99
N SER A 70 5.09 1.46 2.23
CA SER A 70 4.35 1.17 3.45
C SER A 70 3.28 2.24 3.72
N LEU A 71 2.79 2.41 4.95
CA LEU A 71 1.86 3.51 5.25
C LEU A 71 2.58 4.87 5.12
N HIS A 72 2.20 5.67 4.13
CA HIS A 72 2.77 6.99 3.87
C HIS A 72 1.69 7.98 3.42
N GLY A 73 1.99 9.27 3.55
CA GLY A 73 1.03 10.37 3.29
C GLY A 73 1.45 11.27 2.14
N THR A 74 2.09 10.71 1.12
CA THR A 74 2.61 11.48 -0.02
C THR A 74 2.51 10.66 -1.29
N THR A 75 2.38 11.32 -2.42
CA THR A 75 2.47 10.69 -3.75
C THR A 75 3.52 11.42 -4.59
N THR A 76 3.92 10.81 -5.70
CA THR A 76 4.87 11.40 -6.65
C THR A 76 4.16 11.63 -7.97
N ILE A 77 4.14 12.89 -8.43
CA ILE A 77 3.64 13.24 -9.76
C ILE A 77 4.57 12.62 -10.80
N GLY A 78 4.03 11.82 -11.72
CA GLY A 78 4.82 11.04 -12.67
C GLY A 78 5.73 11.88 -13.57
N GLU A 79 5.20 13.01 -14.06
CA GLU A 79 5.90 13.91 -15.00
C GLU A 79 7.03 14.69 -14.33
N THR A 80 6.74 15.33 -13.20
CA THR A 80 7.68 16.25 -12.53
C THR A 80 8.56 15.57 -11.48
N ARG A 81 8.24 14.31 -11.13
CA ARG A 81 8.80 13.60 -9.97
C ARG A 81 8.61 14.34 -8.64
N GLN A 82 7.77 15.38 -8.60
CA GLN A 82 7.51 16.14 -7.40
C GLN A 82 6.74 15.29 -6.40
N LYS A 83 7.22 15.28 -5.16
CA LYS A 83 6.55 14.66 -4.03
C LYS A 83 5.56 15.66 -3.44
N ILE A 84 4.29 15.30 -3.40
CA ILE A 84 3.22 16.14 -2.85
C ILE A 84 2.50 15.41 -1.71
N PRO A 85 1.86 16.13 -0.76
CA PRO A 85 0.97 15.53 0.22
C PRO A 85 -0.14 14.70 -0.45
N HIS A 86 -0.55 13.63 0.21
CA HIS A 86 -1.62 12.74 -0.25
C HIS A 86 -2.32 12.11 0.95
N ARG A 87 -3.55 11.63 0.78
CA ARG A 87 -4.21 10.84 1.83
C ARG A 87 -3.34 9.65 2.25
N PRO A 88 -3.29 9.29 3.54
CA PRO A 88 -2.50 8.16 4.01
C PRO A 88 -2.87 6.86 3.29
N HIS A 89 -1.89 6.17 2.75
CA HIS A 89 -2.09 4.94 1.99
C HIS A 89 -0.84 4.05 1.97
N CYS A 90 -1.03 2.80 1.58
CA CYS A 90 0.03 1.90 1.13
C CYS A 90 0.01 1.81 -0.40
N THR A 91 1.17 1.56 -1.03
CA THR A 91 1.27 1.48 -2.50
C THR A 91 1.79 0.13 -2.94
N PHE A 92 1.02 -0.56 -3.78
CA PHE A 92 1.31 -1.89 -4.28
C PHE A 92 1.31 -1.92 -5.81
N ARG A 93 2.04 -2.89 -6.36
CA ARG A 93 1.90 -3.33 -7.75
C ARG A 93 1.51 -4.80 -7.77
N MET A 94 0.50 -5.14 -8.57
CA MET A 94 0.01 -6.51 -8.69
C MET A 94 0.46 -7.17 -10.00
N GLU A 95 0.81 -8.44 -9.94
CA GLU A 95 1.27 -9.22 -11.09
C GLU A 95 0.62 -10.62 -11.14
N PRO A 96 0.45 -11.22 -12.34
CA PRO A 96 0.65 -10.64 -13.68
C PRO A 96 -0.54 -9.77 -14.14
N GLY A 97 -0.37 -9.06 -15.25
CA GLY A 97 -1.41 -8.21 -15.85
C GLY A 97 -0.98 -6.79 -16.21
N GLY A 98 0.33 -6.51 -16.25
CA GLY A 98 0.87 -5.18 -16.53
C GLY A 98 0.99 -4.31 -15.28
N HIS A 99 1.11 -2.99 -15.46
CA HIS A 99 1.24 -2.01 -14.39
C HIS A 99 -0.09 -1.81 -13.67
N ILE A 100 -0.53 -2.81 -12.89
CA ILE A 100 -1.69 -2.70 -11.99
C ILE A 100 -1.18 -2.10 -10.68
N LYS A 101 -1.43 -0.80 -10.49
CA LYS A 101 -1.03 -0.06 -9.30
C LYS A 101 -2.22 0.05 -8.37
N VAL A 102 -2.01 -0.20 -7.08
CA VAL A 102 -3.04 -0.07 -6.05
C VAL A 102 -2.56 0.89 -4.97
N HIS A 103 -3.42 1.84 -4.60
CA HIS A 103 -3.28 2.56 -3.35
C HIS A 103 -4.36 2.07 -2.39
N VAL A 104 -3.95 1.60 -1.22
CA VAL A 104 -4.86 1.18 -0.14
C VAL A 104 -4.88 2.29 0.90
N TYR A 105 -6.00 3.01 1.00
CA TYR A 105 -6.18 4.16 1.86
C TYR A 105 -6.55 3.73 3.27
N VAL A 106 -5.96 4.40 4.26
CA VAL A 106 -6.04 4.00 5.67
C VAL A 106 -6.53 5.16 6.51
N ASP A 107 -7.48 4.88 7.41
CA ASP A 107 -7.85 5.80 8.48
C ASP A 107 -6.76 5.80 9.56
N VAL A 108 -6.11 6.95 9.72
CA VAL A 108 -4.97 7.12 10.64
C VAL A 108 -5.35 7.52 12.05
N SER A 109 -6.65 7.72 12.36
CA SER A 109 -7.11 7.99 13.73
C SER A 109 -6.70 6.89 14.71
N ASN A 110 -6.58 5.65 14.21
CA ASN A 110 -5.95 4.50 14.87
C ASN A 110 -5.12 3.72 13.84
N ALA A 111 -4.08 4.39 13.31
CA ALA A 111 -3.39 4.00 12.07
C ALA A 111 -3.05 2.50 11.93
N ILE A 112 -2.64 1.83 13.02
CA ILE A 112 -2.35 0.40 13.03
C ILE A 112 -2.86 -0.22 14.34
N SER A 113 -3.77 -1.19 14.24
CA SER A 113 -4.25 -2.01 15.36
C SER A 113 -3.61 -3.42 15.34
N ALA A 114 -3.94 -4.24 16.35
CA ALA A 114 -3.56 -5.66 16.36
C ALA A 114 -4.11 -6.43 15.15
N ASP A 115 -5.22 -5.96 14.55
CA ASP A 115 -5.87 -6.56 13.39
C ASP A 115 -5.34 -5.99 12.05
N GLY A 116 -4.55 -4.92 12.10
CA GLY A 116 -3.83 -4.36 10.96
C GLY A 116 -4.18 -2.91 10.67
N LEU A 117 -4.16 -2.55 9.37
CA LEU A 117 -4.54 -1.22 8.90
C LEU A 117 -6.08 -1.13 8.83
N LYS A 118 -6.65 -0.03 9.32
CA LYS A 118 -8.07 0.28 9.09
C LYS A 118 -8.25 0.83 7.66
N VAL A 119 -8.45 -0.07 6.70
CA VAL A 119 -8.62 0.28 5.28
C VAL A 119 -9.99 0.94 5.06
N VAL A 120 -9.99 2.13 4.46
CA VAL A 120 -11.23 2.86 4.09
C VAL A 120 -11.58 2.75 2.61
N GLY A 121 -10.59 2.43 1.77
CA GLY A 121 -10.79 2.18 0.35
C GLY A 121 -9.51 1.81 -0.37
N GLU A 122 -9.67 1.42 -1.63
CA GLU A 122 -8.59 1.00 -2.51
C GLU A 122 -8.82 1.59 -3.91
N SER A 123 -7.86 2.35 -4.43
CA SER A 123 -7.86 2.76 -5.85
C SER A 123 -7.01 1.80 -6.65
N VAL A 124 -7.56 1.23 -7.72
CA VAL A 124 -6.85 0.32 -8.63
C VAL A 124 -6.71 0.95 -9.99
N SER A 125 -5.49 1.22 -10.42
CA SER A 125 -5.16 1.80 -11.72
C SER A 125 -4.44 0.79 -12.61
N ILE A 126 -4.81 0.74 -13.90
CA ILE A 126 -4.15 -0.11 -14.89
C ILE A 126 -3.35 0.78 -15.85
N ARG A 127 -2.06 0.49 -16.01
CA ARG A 127 -1.13 1.28 -16.85
C ARG A 127 -1.07 2.75 -16.42
N ASP A 128 -1.08 2.97 -15.11
CA ASP A 128 -0.97 4.29 -14.47
C ASP A 128 -2.05 5.31 -14.96
N ARG A 129 -3.22 4.81 -15.38
CA ARG A 129 -4.41 5.59 -15.71
C ARG A 129 -5.24 5.92 -14.48
N GLU A 130 -6.32 6.68 -14.70
CA GLU A 130 -7.39 6.90 -13.72
C GLU A 130 -7.83 5.58 -13.04
N PRO A 131 -8.18 5.61 -11.74
CA PRO A 131 -8.66 4.43 -11.03
C PRO A 131 -9.87 3.78 -11.73
N ASP A 132 -9.82 2.47 -11.94
CA ASP A 132 -10.93 1.70 -12.52
C ASP A 132 -12.02 1.51 -11.44
N PRO A 133 -13.24 2.08 -11.63
CA PRO A 133 -14.31 1.99 -10.64
C PRO A 133 -14.87 0.57 -10.47
N LYS A 134 -14.60 -0.36 -11.40
CA LYS A 134 -15.03 -1.76 -11.27
C LYS A 134 -14.08 -2.58 -10.40
N LEU A 135 -12.84 -2.12 -10.23
CA LEU A 135 -11.80 -2.81 -9.45
C LEU A 135 -11.51 -2.11 -8.11
N SER A 136 -11.75 -0.80 -8.06
CA SER A 136 -11.59 0.04 -6.88
C SER A 136 -12.78 -0.12 -5.93
N ILE A 137 -12.56 0.05 -4.63
CA ILE A 137 -13.59 -0.12 -3.59
C ILE A 137 -13.46 0.94 -2.51
N GLY A 138 -14.56 1.24 -1.81
CA GLY A 138 -14.57 2.16 -0.65
C GLY A 138 -14.27 3.63 -0.99
N ASP A 139 -13.80 4.38 -0.01
CA ASP A 139 -13.36 5.77 -0.15
C ASP A 139 -11.90 5.84 -0.62
N TYR A 140 -11.71 6.31 -1.84
CA TYR A 140 -10.40 6.43 -2.46
C TYR A 140 -10.25 7.73 -3.25
N TRP A 141 -9.03 8.26 -3.26
CA TRP A 141 -8.70 9.49 -3.98
C TRP A 141 -8.79 9.27 -5.50
N ARG A 142 -9.63 10.06 -6.19
CA ARG A 142 -9.90 9.89 -7.62
C ARG A 142 -8.98 10.71 -8.52
N THR A 143 -8.65 11.97 -8.18
CA THR A 143 -7.83 12.82 -9.07
C THR A 143 -6.89 13.77 -8.32
N TYR A 144 -5.69 14.01 -8.86
CA TYR A 144 -4.73 15.00 -8.35
C TYR A 144 -5.24 16.45 -8.38
N SER A 145 -6.34 16.73 -9.09
CA SER A 145 -6.97 18.04 -9.17
C SER A 145 -7.73 18.47 -7.90
N GLU A 146 -8.07 17.53 -7.01
CA GLU A 146 -8.77 17.86 -5.75
C GLU A 146 -7.88 18.59 -4.73
N SER A 147 -6.55 18.65 -4.95
CA SER A 147 -5.62 19.46 -4.15
C SER A 147 -5.45 20.91 -4.63
N ALA A 148 -6.14 21.34 -5.70
CA ALA A 148 -6.08 22.72 -6.19
C ALA A 148 -7.24 23.60 -5.68
N SER A 149 -8.11 23.06 -4.82
CA SER A 149 -9.34 23.73 -4.38
C SER A 149 -9.60 23.65 -2.87
N ALA A 150 -8.56 23.61 -2.04
CA ALA A 150 -8.67 23.83 -0.59
C ALA A 150 -7.56 24.77 -0.10
#